data_AF-A0AAW8U5A1-F1
#
_entry.id   AF-A0AAW8U5A1-F1
#
_cell.length_a   1.000
_cell.length_b   1.000
_cell.length_c   1.000
_cell.angle_alpha   90.00
_cell.angle_beta   90.00
_cell.angle_gamma   90.00
#
_symmetry.space_group_name_H-M   'P 1'
#
loop_
_entity.id
_entity.type
_entity.pdbx_description
1 polymer ?
#
loop_
_entity_poly.entity_id
_entity_poly.type
_entity_poly.pdbx_seq_one_letter_code
_entity_poly.pdbx_strand_id
1 'polypeptide(L)'
;MNEFAKVINYIEDHLTDTIDMKEIERLSQMSEFNFQKIFSVLSGISLGEYIRKRRLSQSFYDLKETDTKIIDIAFKYGYQSSESYSRAFQQLFQISPSNARKTMNQLTLFPKLTIRVQIKGGTEMNYQIIKKESFLVTGIKESYTSVDEGQSKIPLFWDKFNESDLFNQVIKEKDSSGPNTVLGICLPGENGAYDYLIGVNATEVTKQENLETITLPETDWVIFKAVGKVPDAIRTTYQEIYESFFPSTPYSPKNLPEFESYPLDMDPMSEKHITEIWIPINKEE
;
A
#
# COMPACT_ATOMS: atom_id res chain seq x y z
N MET A 1 17.17 -4.69 -3.40
CA MET A 1 16.94 -3.97 -4.69
C MET A 1 16.95 -4.91 -5.90
N ASN A 2 17.79 -5.96 -5.92
CA ASN A 2 17.81 -6.94 -7.00
C ASN A 2 16.52 -7.79 -7.03
N GLU A 3 15.96 -8.07 -5.85
CA GLU A 3 14.72 -8.82 -5.61
C GLU A 3 13.53 -8.13 -6.28
N PHE A 4 13.42 -6.81 -6.07
CA PHE A 4 12.39 -5.99 -6.68
C PHE A 4 12.48 -6.02 -8.21
N ALA A 5 13.69 -5.92 -8.78
CA ALA A 5 13.92 -6.03 -10.22
C ALA A 5 13.46 -7.38 -10.78
N LYS A 6 13.75 -8.48 -10.06
CA LYS A 6 13.33 -9.82 -10.44
C LYS A 6 11.81 -9.93 -10.51
N VAL A 7 11.09 -9.39 -9.52
CA VAL A 7 9.62 -9.39 -9.53
C VAL A 7 9.06 -8.60 -10.70
N ILE A 8 9.58 -7.39 -10.97
CA ILE A 8 9.12 -6.59 -12.12
C ILE A 8 9.37 -7.31 -13.44
N ASN A 9 10.51 -7.96 -13.61
CA ASN A 9 10.79 -8.74 -14.82
C ASN A 9 9.82 -9.92 -14.94
N TYR A 10 9.61 -10.68 -13.85
CA TYR A 10 8.64 -11.77 -13.83
C TYR A 10 7.24 -11.31 -14.26
N ILE A 11 6.75 -10.20 -13.71
CA ILE A 11 5.44 -9.64 -14.09
C ILE A 11 5.38 -9.29 -15.57
N GLU A 12 6.43 -8.65 -16.10
CA GLU A 12 6.49 -8.25 -17.51
C GLU A 12 6.50 -9.45 -18.46
N ASP A 13 7.16 -10.54 -18.06
CA ASP A 13 7.22 -11.78 -18.84
C ASP A 13 5.89 -12.56 -18.81
N HIS A 14 4.99 -12.25 -17.85
CA HIS A 14 3.71 -12.95 -17.63
C HIS A 14 2.49 -12.04 -17.84
N LEU A 15 2.61 -10.94 -18.59
CA LEU A 15 1.48 -10.02 -18.82
C LEU A 15 0.29 -10.66 -19.54
N THR A 16 0.52 -11.71 -20.32
CA THR A 16 -0.55 -12.46 -21.03
C THR A 16 -1.09 -13.65 -20.25
N ASP A 17 -0.48 -13.96 -19.11
CA ASP A 17 -0.80 -15.14 -18.31
C ASP A 17 -1.35 -14.74 -16.93
N THR A 18 -1.75 -15.73 -16.15
CA THR A 18 -2.04 -15.53 -14.72
C THR A 18 -0.74 -15.33 -13.97
N ILE A 19 -0.61 -14.19 -13.28
CA ILE A 19 0.53 -13.89 -12.42
C ILE A 19 0.37 -14.66 -11.11
N ASP A 20 1.30 -15.57 -10.83
CA ASP A 20 1.35 -16.30 -9.56
C ASP A 20 1.95 -15.44 -8.45
N MET A 21 1.16 -15.16 -7.41
CA MET A 21 1.59 -14.39 -6.25
C MET A 21 2.60 -15.14 -5.38
N LYS A 22 2.57 -16.48 -5.36
CA LYS A 22 3.58 -17.27 -4.63
C LYS A 22 4.97 -17.09 -5.22
N GLU A 23 5.06 -16.90 -6.52
CA GLU A 23 6.33 -16.61 -7.18
C GLU A 23 6.80 -15.18 -6.85
N ILE A 24 5.90 -14.21 -6.69
CA ILE A 24 6.23 -12.88 -6.19
C ILE A 24 6.81 -12.97 -4.77
N GLU A 25 6.18 -13.72 -3.87
CA GLU A 25 6.67 -13.92 -2.51
C GLU A 25 8.06 -14.57 -2.50
N ARG A 26 8.25 -15.61 -3.32
CA ARG A 26 9.53 -16.32 -3.45
C ARG A 26 10.64 -15.41 -3.98
N LEU A 27 10.35 -14.57 -4.98
CA LEU A 27 11.33 -13.68 -5.60
C LEU A 27 11.65 -12.46 -4.72
N SER A 28 10.66 -11.95 -3.99
CA SER A 28 10.80 -10.78 -3.11
C SER A 28 11.28 -11.12 -1.69
N GLN A 29 11.08 -12.36 -1.25
CA GLN A 29 11.23 -12.79 0.14
C GLN A 29 10.31 -12.03 1.12
N MET A 30 9.16 -11.56 0.61
CA MET A 30 8.15 -10.82 1.37
C MET A 30 6.80 -11.50 1.19
N SER A 31 5.89 -11.30 2.14
CA SER A 31 4.48 -11.65 1.93
C SER A 31 3.89 -10.82 0.78
N GLU A 32 2.85 -11.35 0.14
CA GLU A 32 2.14 -10.68 -0.95
C GLU A 32 1.70 -9.26 -0.54
N PHE A 33 1.10 -9.13 0.65
CA PHE A 33 0.67 -7.85 1.21
C PHE A 33 1.84 -6.87 1.33
N ASN A 34 2.96 -7.27 1.95
CA ASN A 34 4.10 -6.39 2.15
C ASN A 34 4.73 -5.98 0.83
N PHE A 35 4.86 -6.90 -0.14
CA PHE A 35 5.37 -6.56 -1.46
C PHE A 35 4.47 -5.54 -2.15
N GLN A 36 3.15 -5.75 -2.19
CA GLN A 36 2.21 -4.83 -2.82
C GLN A 36 2.21 -3.45 -2.15
N LYS A 37 2.29 -3.41 -0.82
CA LYS A 37 2.39 -2.18 -0.03
C LYS A 37 3.65 -1.40 -0.38
N ILE A 38 4.82 -2.05 -0.28
CA ILE A 38 6.12 -1.43 -0.59
C ILE A 38 6.16 -0.99 -2.05
N PHE A 39 5.65 -1.82 -2.97
CA PHE A 39 5.56 -1.46 -4.38
C PHE A 39 4.74 -0.19 -4.59
N SER A 40 3.62 -0.07 -3.89
CA SER A 40 2.76 1.11 -4.00
C SER A 40 3.44 2.38 -3.49
N VAL A 41 4.14 2.28 -2.36
CA VAL A 41 4.90 3.40 -1.79
C VAL A 41 5.98 3.87 -2.77
N LEU A 42 6.76 2.94 -3.32
CA LEU A 42 7.91 3.23 -4.18
C LEU A 42 7.51 3.68 -5.59
N SER A 43 6.47 3.09 -6.18
CA SER A 43 6.06 3.39 -7.56
C SER A 43 4.99 4.47 -7.66
N GLY A 44 4.32 4.81 -6.56
CA GLY A 44 3.21 5.74 -6.50
C GLY A 44 1.90 5.21 -7.10
N ILE A 45 1.86 3.94 -7.53
CA ILE A 45 0.66 3.27 -8.02
C ILE A 45 0.59 1.86 -7.46
N SER A 46 -0.60 1.28 -7.38
CA SER A 46 -0.74 -0.09 -6.94
C SER A 46 -0.17 -1.11 -7.93
N LEU A 47 0.12 -2.32 -7.43
CA LEU A 47 0.62 -3.42 -8.27
C LEU A 47 -0.42 -3.83 -9.32
N GLY A 48 -1.70 -3.90 -8.94
CA GLY A 48 -2.80 -4.20 -9.85
C GLY A 48 -2.92 -3.15 -10.96
N GLU A 49 -2.81 -1.87 -10.62
CA GLU A 49 -2.85 -0.77 -11.58
C GLU A 49 -1.64 -0.79 -12.53
N TYR A 50 -0.44 -1.12 -12.01
CA TYR A 50 0.75 -1.31 -12.82
C TYR A 50 0.53 -2.41 -13.88
N ILE A 51 0.12 -3.60 -13.45
CA ILE A 51 -0.15 -4.75 -14.33
C ILE A 51 -1.19 -4.38 -15.39
N ARG A 52 -2.29 -3.73 -14.99
CA ARG A 52 -3.36 -3.28 -15.89
C ARG A 52 -2.82 -2.32 -16.96
N LYS A 53 -2.08 -1.28 -16.56
CA LYS A 53 -1.50 -0.30 -17.49
C LYS A 53 -0.49 -0.92 -18.44
N ARG A 54 0.31 -1.88 -17.97
CA ARG A 54 1.27 -2.62 -18.79
C ARG A 54 0.59 -3.53 -19.80
N ARG A 55 -0.42 -4.30 -19.38
CA ARG A 55 -1.28 -5.11 -20.26
C ARG A 55 -1.91 -4.29 -21.38
N LEU A 56 -2.55 -3.16 -21.04
CA LEU A 56 -3.14 -2.24 -22.02
C LEU A 56 -2.10 -1.64 -22.97
N SER A 57 -0.90 -1.36 -22.47
CA SER A 57 0.19 -0.84 -23.31
C SER A 57 0.75 -1.88 -24.28
N GLN A 58 0.83 -3.15 -23.88
CA GLN A 58 1.20 -4.24 -24.79
C GLN A 58 0.08 -4.54 -25.80
N SER A 59 -1.18 -4.52 -25.36
CA SER A 59 -2.33 -4.71 -26.25
C SER A 59 -2.46 -3.62 -27.30
N PHE A 60 -1.99 -2.40 -27.01
CA PHE A 60 -1.89 -1.32 -27.98
C PHE A 60 -0.99 -1.70 -29.17
N TYR A 61 0.17 -2.35 -28.94
CA TYR A 61 1.04 -2.81 -30.02
C TYR A 61 0.37 -3.90 -30.85
N ASP A 62 -0.26 -4.89 -30.22
CA ASP A 62 -0.99 -5.94 -30.95
C ASP A 62 -2.12 -5.36 -31.81
N LEU A 63 -2.81 -4.31 -31.34
CA LEU A 63 -3.82 -3.59 -32.12
C LEU A 63 -3.24 -2.88 -33.35
N LYS A 64 -1.99 -2.44 -33.28
CA LYS A 64 -1.30 -1.67 -34.33
C LYS A 64 -0.60 -2.55 -35.36
N GLU A 65 0.01 -3.62 -34.90
CA GLU A 65 0.95 -4.43 -35.68
C GLU A 65 0.28 -5.67 -36.27
N THR A 66 -0.93 -6.02 -35.83
CA THR A 66 -1.62 -7.24 -36.26
C THR A 66 -3.07 -6.96 -36.66
N ASP A 67 -3.66 -7.85 -37.47
CA ASP A 67 -5.10 -7.85 -37.79
C ASP A 67 -5.96 -8.69 -36.82
N THR A 68 -5.40 -9.06 -35.67
CA THR A 68 -6.08 -9.85 -34.64
C THR A 68 -7.36 -9.14 -34.16
N LYS A 69 -8.46 -9.88 -33.96
CA LYS A 69 -9.72 -9.26 -33.51
C LYS A 69 -9.55 -8.64 -32.14
N ILE A 70 -10.24 -7.52 -31.89
CA ILE A 70 -10.17 -6.78 -30.62
C ILE A 70 -10.53 -7.68 -29.43
N ILE A 71 -11.50 -8.59 -29.60
CA ILE A 71 -11.90 -9.52 -28.53
C ILE A 71 -10.81 -10.56 -28.22
N ASP A 72 -10.09 -11.04 -29.23
CA ASP A 72 -9.00 -12.01 -29.04
C ASP A 72 -7.82 -11.33 -28.33
N ILE A 73 -7.53 -10.06 -28.67
CA ILE A 73 -6.55 -9.23 -27.96
C ILE A 73 -7.01 -9.00 -26.51
N ALA A 74 -8.28 -8.69 -26.28
CA ALA A 74 -8.81 -8.51 -24.93
C ALA A 74 -8.59 -9.77 -24.07
N PHE A 75 -8.92 -10.96 -24.60
CA PHE A 75 -8.71 -12.24 -23.92
C PHE A 75 -7.23 -12.53 -23.69
N LYS A 76 -6.36 -12.28 -24.67
CA LYS A 76 -4.90 -12.44 -24.54
C LYS A 76 -4.33 -11.66 -23.34
N TYR A 77 -4.89 -10.50 -23.00
CA TYR A 77 -4.45 -9.68 -21.87
C TYR A 77 -5.36 -9.80 -20.63
N GLY A 78 -6.09 -10.91 -20.51
CA GLY A 78 -6.81 -11.27 -19.28
C GLY A 78 -8.13 -10.52 -19.03
N TYR A 79 -8.67 -9.80 -20.03
CA TYR A 79 -10.01 -9.22 -19.93
C TYR A 79 -11.06 -10.27 -20.23
N GLN A 80 -12.21 -10.22 -19.57
CA GLN A 80 -13.30 -11.20 -19.76
C GLN A 80 -14.29 -10.81 -20.87
N SER A 81 -14.17 -9.58 -21.41
CA SER A 81 -15.04 -9.12 -22.50
C SER A 81 -14.41 -7.96 -23.29
N SER A 82 -14.87 -7.74 -24.53
CA SER A 82 -14.47 -6.59 -25.34
C SER A 82 -14.86 -5.24 -24.73
N GLU A 83 -15.98 -5.19 -23.99
CA GLU A 83 -16.50 -3.98 -23.38
C GLU A 83 -15.65 -3.54 -22.19
N SER A 84 -15.30 -4.49 -21.32
CA SER A 84 -14.43 -4.23 -20.16
C SER A 84 -13.05 -3.76 -20.61
N TYR A 85 -12.48 -4.42 -21.63
CA TYR A 85 -11.25 -4.00 -22.29
C TYR A 85 -11.37 -2.59 -22.90
N SER A 86 -12.41 -2.34 -23.70
CA SER A 86 -12.56 -1.06 -24.40
C SER A 86 -12.71 0.11 -23.42
N ARG A 87 -13.43 -0.08 -22.30
CA ARG A 87 -13.54 0.94 -21.24
C ARG A 87 -12.19 1.23 -20.60
N ALA A 88 -11.45 0.19 -20.19
CA ALA A 88 -10.15 0.36 -19.56
C ALA A 88 -9.12 0.99 -20.53
N PHE A 89 -9.12 0.54 -21.79
CA PHE A 89 -8.28 1.08 -22.85
C PHE A 89 -8.58 2.56 -23.12
N GLN A 90 -9.86 2.92 -23.22
CA GLN A 90 -10.27 4.31 -23.44
C GLN A 90 -9.98 5.20 -22.23
N GLN A 91 -10.10 4.68 -21.01
CA GLN A 91 -9.71 5.42 -19.80
C GLN A 91 -8.22 5.74 -19.79
N LEU A 92 -7.37 4.80 -20.22
CA LEU A 92 -5.92 4.99 -20.24
C LEU A 92 -5.45 5.85 -21.42
N PHE A 93 -5.93 5.56 -22.63
CA PHE A 93 -5.41 6.16 -23.87
C PHE A 93 -6.30 7.28 -24.43
N GLN A 94 -7.47 7.54 -23.82
CA GLN A 94 -8.45 8.54 -24.24
C GLN A 94 -9.01 8.31 -25.66
N ILE A 95 -8.82 7.12 -26.22
CA ILE A 95 -9.30 6.69 -27.55
C ILE A 95 -9.82 5.25 -27.50
N SER A 96 -10.75 4.89 -28.38
CA SER A 96 -11.23 3.50 -28.46
C SER A 96 -10.22 2.57 -29.16
N PRO A 97 -10.22 1.25 -28.85
CA PRO A 97 -9.36 0.28 -29.54
C PRO A 97 -9.49 0.31 -31.07
N SER A 98 -10.72 0.44 -31.58
CA SER A 98 -11.00 0.52 -33.02
C SER A 98 -10.42 1.77 -33.67
N ASN A 99 -10.44 2.91 -32.97
CA ASN A 99 -9.84 4.15 -33.45
C ASN A 99 -8.32 4.09 -33.33
N ALA A 100 -7.79 3.55 -32.23
CA ALA A 100 -6.37 3.33 -32.06
C ALA A 100 -5.78 2.52 -33.22
N ARG A 101 -6.45 1.45 -33.67
CA ARG A 101 -6.03 0.68 -34.85
C ARG A 101 -5.89 1.53 -36.12
N LYS A 102 -6.85 2.42 -36.38
CA LYS A 102 -6.89 3.25 -37.60
C LYS A 102 -5.91 4.42 -37.57
N THR A 103 -5.68 5.03 -36.42
CA THR A 103 -5.00 6.33 -36.31
C THR A 103 -3.50 6.17 -36.05
N MET A 104 -2.64 6.28 -37.07
CA MET A 104 -1.18 6.11 -36.95
C MET A 104 -0.45 7.20 -36.14
N ASN A 105 -1.11 8.31 -35.81
CA ASN A 105 -0.44 9.53 -35.34
C ASN A 105 -0.53 9.78 -33.82
N GLN A 106 -1.21 8.91 -33.06
CA GLN A 106 -1.34 9.03 -31.61
C GLN A 106 -0.85 7.75 -30.94
N LEU A 107 0.34 7.81 -30.36
CA LEU A 107 0.95 6.73 -29.59
C LEU A 107 1.03 7.19 -28.13
N THR A 108 0.33 6.47 -27.26
CA THR A 108 0.37 6.69 -25.81
C THR A 108 0.77 5.37 -25.18
N LEU A 109 1.73 5.40 -24.25
CA LEU A 109 2.27 4.21 -23.61
C LEU A 109 2.47 4.46 -22.12
N PHE A 110 2.21 3.44 -21.31
CA PHE A 110 2.75 3.34 -19.96
C PHE A 110 4.01 2.47 -19.98
N PRO A 111 5.22 3.05 -19.88
CA PRO A 111 6.47 2.29 -19.99
C PRO A 111 6.65 1.33 -18.82
N LYS A 112 7.42 0.25 -19.06
CA LYS A 112 7.89 -0.66 -18.02
C LYS A 112 8.67 0.12 -16.96
N LEU A 113 8.45 -0.21 -15.68
CA LEU A 113 9.26 0.34 -14.60
C LEU A 113 10.71 -0.10 -14.73
N THR A 114 11.64 0.85 -14.60
CA THR A 114 13.08 0.56 -14.60
C THR A 114 13.66 0.96 -13.25
N ILE A 115 14.37 0.03 -12.62
CA ILE A 115 15.10 0.31 -11.39
C ILE A 115 16.45 0.87 -11.77
N ARG A 116 16.75 2.08 -11.29
CA ARG A 116 18.05 2.72 -11.47
C ARG A 116 18.67 2.93 -10.10
N VAL A 117 19.98 2.68 -10.01
CA VAL A 117 20.74 3.07 -8.82
C VAL A 117 20.78 4.59 -8.79
N GLN A 118 20.17 5.17 -7.77
CA GLN A 118 20.34 6.58 -7.45
C GLN A 118 21.20 6.68 -6.20
N ILE A 119 22.18 7.57 -6.21
CA ILE A 119 22.91 7.92 -5.00
C ILE A 119 22.02 8.88 -4.22
N LYS A 120 21.33 8.34 -3.22
CA LYS A 120 20.56 9.09 -2.20
C LYS A 120 21.13 8.75 -0.82
N GLY A 121 21.02 9.68 0.13
CA GLY A 121 21.58 9.56 1.47
C GLY A 121 22.40 10.79 1.88
N GLY A 122 23.02 10.73 3.06
CA GLY A 122 23.75 11.88 3.65
C GLY A 122 22.84 12.90 4.33
N THR A 123 21.53 12.65 4.34
CA THR A 123 20.54 13.36 5.16
C THR A 123 20.27 12.57 6.42
N GLU A 124 20.34 13.23 7.57
CA GLU A 124 20.03 12.61 8.85
C GLU A 124 18.55 12.20 8.87
N MET A 125 18.29 10.90 9.05
CA MET A 125 16.96 10.38 9.36
C MET A 125 16.91 10.09 10.86
N ASN A 126 16.04 10.79 11.57
CA ASN A 126 15.82 10.54 12.99
C ASN A 126 14.87 9.34 13.14
N TYR A 127 15.39 8.26 13.71
CA TYR A 127 14.61 7.08 14.05
C TYR A 127 14.90 6.63 15.48
N GLN A 128 13.97 5.91 16.07
CA GLN A 128 14.13 5.29 17.38
C GLN A 128 13.83 3.81 17.26
N ILE A 129 14.63 2.98 17.95
CA ILE A 129 14.35 1.55 18.06
C ILE A 129 13.98 1.26 19.49
N ILE A 130 12.81 0.66 19.69
CA ILE A 130 12.38 0.22 21.00
C ILE A 130 11.89 -1.22 20.95
N LYS A 131 12.20 -1.97 22.00
CA LYS A 131 11.51 -3.22 22.28
C LYS A 131 10.26 -2.89 23.09
N LYS A 132 9.09 -3.31 22.62
CA LYS A 132 7.81 -3.04 23.30
C LYS A 132 7.09 -4.35 23.56
N GLU A 133 6.64 -4.55 24.80
CA GLU A 133 5.78 -5.67 25.20
C GLU A 133 4.44 -5.62 24.46
N SER A 134 3.73 -6.75 24.45
CA SER A 134 2.40 -6.83 23.85
C SER A 134 1.42 -5.87 24.53
N PHE A 135 0.52 -5.25 23.76
CA PHE A 135 -0.47 -4.31 24.29
C PHE A 135 -1.80 -4.40 23.54
N LEU A 136 -2.87 -3.97 24.21
CA LEU A 136 -4.22 -3.98 23.65
C LEU A 136 -4.52 -2.68 22.90
N VAL A 137 -5.26 -2.84 21.79
CA VAL A 137 -5.85 -1.74 21.05
C VAL A 137 -7.31 -2.04 20.81
N THR A 138 -8.19 -1.09 21.14
CA THR A 138 -9.63 -1.19 20.89
C THR A 138 -10.03 -0.19 19.81
N GLY A 139 -10.83 -0.61 18.84
CA GLY A 139 -11.23 0.24 17.74
C GLY A 139 -12.29 -0.35 16.83
N ILE A 140 -12.48 0.31 15.69
CA ILE A 140 -13.32 -0.18 14.59
C ILE A 140 -12.43 -0.77 13.50
N LYS A 141 -12.88 -1.87 12.88
CA LYS A 141 -12.12 -2.61 11.88
C LYS A 141 -12.90 -2.72 10.56
N GLU A 142 -12.19 -2.57 9.45
CA GLU A 142 -12.66 -2.94 8.12
C GLU A 142 -11.67 -3.89 7.45
N SER A 143 -12.18 -4.81 6.63
CA SER A 143 -11.38 -5.78 5.89
C SER A 143 -11.30 -5.40 4.42
N TYR A 144 -10.12 -5.55 3.84
CA TYR A 144 -9.85 -5.30 2.42
C TYR A 144 -9.25 -6.54 1.76
N THR A 145 -9.68 -6.80 0.53
CA THR A 145 -9.23 -7.95 -0.26
C THR A 145 -7.90 -7.71 -0.98
N SER A 146 -7.47 -6.45 -1.09
CA SER A 146 -6.24 -6.05 -1.78
C SER A 146 -5.76 -4.67 -1.32
N VAL A 147 -4.47 -4.38 -1.54
CA VAL A 147 -3.89 -3.05 -1.29
C VAL A 147 -4.58 -1.97 -2.13
N ASP A 148 -4.94 -2.27 -3.37
CA ASP A 148 -5.68 -1.37 -4.28
C ASP A 148 -7.01 -0.93 -3.68
N GLU A 149 -7.77 -1.89 -3.14
CA GLU A 149 -9.06 -1.63 -2.52
C GLU A 149 -8.89 -0.71 -1.31
N GLY A 150 -7.97 -1.06 -0.39
CA GLY A 150 -7.77 -0.29 0.82
C GLY A 150 -7.22 1.12 0.57
N GLN A 151 -6.34 1.32 -0.42
CA GLN A 151 -5.90 2.66 -0.82
C GLN A 151 -7.04 3.60 -1.20
N SER A 152 -8.09 3.05 -1.81
CA SER A 152 -9.27 3.82 -2.21
C SER A 152 -10.28 4.01 -1.07
N LYS A 153 -10.38 3.07 -0.13
CA LYS A 153 -11.44 3.02 0.89
C LYS A 153 -11.02 3.51 2.27
N ILE A 154 -9.75 3.37 2.65
CA ILE A 154 -9.25 3.82 3.96
C ILE A 154 -9.51 5.31 4.22
N PRO A 155 -9.32 6.25 3.26
CA PRO A 155 -9.67 7.65 3.48
C PRO A 155 -11.16 7.84 3.83
N LEU A 156 -12.06 7.13 3.13
CA LEU A 156 -13.50 7.17 3.40
C LEU A 156 -13.84 6.54 4.76
N PHE A 157 -13.07 5.53 5.18
CA PHE A 157 -13.22 4.92 6.49
C PHE A 157 -12.83 5.89 7.62
N TRP A 158 -11.74 6.64 7.43
CA TRP A 158 -11.35 7.74 8.33
C TRP A 158 -12.39 8.87 8.37
N ASP A 159 -12.94 9.28 7.21
CA ASP A 159 -14.01 10.29 7.16
C ASP A 159 -15.22 9.82 7.98
N LYS A 160 -15.67 8.58 7.76
CA LYS A 160 -16.75 7.96 8.53
C LYS A 160 -16.45 7.89 10.03
N PHE A 161 -15.21 7.56 10.41
CA PHE A 161 -14.79 7.52 11.81
C PHE A 161 -14.91 8.91 12.46
N ASN A 162 -14.39 9.94 11.80
CA ASN A 162 -14.33 11.31 12.32
C ASN A 162 -15.69 12.01 12.36
N GLU A 163 -16.58 11.71 11.40
CA GLU A 163 -17.88 12.39 11.26
C GLU A 163 -19.02 11.72 12.06
N SER A 164 -18.79 10.53 12.61
CA SER A 164 -19.81 9.76 13.31
C SER A 164 -19.57 9.63 14.81
N ASP A 165 -20.54 9.07 15.53
CA ASP A 165 -20.40 8.74 16.95
C ASP A 165 -19.30 7.70 17.22
N LEU A 166 -18.73 7.07 16.19
CA LEU A 166 -17.65 6.09 16.31
C LEU A 166 -16.41 6.69 16.96
N PHE A 167 -16.04 7.93 16.62
CA PHE A 167 -14.94 8.63 17.27
C PHE A 167 -15.12 8.65 18.80
N ASN A 168 -16.27 9.14 19.25
CA ASN A 168 -16.57 9.26 20.68
C ASN A 168 -16.63 7.89 21.39
N GLN A 169 -17.08 6.84 20.70
CA GLN A 169 -17.14 5.48 21.24
C GLN A 169 -15.75 4.88 21.42
N VAL A 170 -14.87 5.05 20.43
CA VAL A 170 -13.48 4.56 20.48
C VAL A 170 -12.66 5.34 21.51
N ILE A 171 -12.76 6.67 21.55
CA ILE A 171 -11.99 7.50 22.50
C ILE A 171 -12.32 7.17 23.97
N LYS A 172 -13.53 6.69 24.28
CA LYS A 172 -13.90 6.24 25.64
C LYS A 172 -13.13 5.01 26.12
N GLU A 173 -12.61 4.20 25.20
CA GLU A 173 -11.84 2.99 25.51
C GLU A 173 -10.35 3.30 25.75
N LYS A 174 -9.94 4.57 25.57
CA LYS A 174 -8.54 5.00 25.65
C LYS A 174 -8.00 4.85 27.07
N ASP A 175 -6.86 4.19 27.18
CA ASP A 175 -6.04 4.19 28.38
C ASP A 175 -5.65 5.64 28.74
N SER A 176 -6.12 6.11 29.89
CA SER A 176 -5.85 7.47 30.37
C SER A 176 -4.38 7.69 30.77
N SER A 177 -3.64 6.60 31.01
CA SER A 177 -2.19 6.65 31.29
C SER A 177 -1.32 6.53 30.03
N GLY A 178 -1.92 6.14 28.90
CA GLY A 178 -1.25 5.97 27.62
C GLY A 178 -1.13 7.27 26.82
N PRO A 179 -0.49 7.20 25.63
CA PRO A 179 -0.42 8.33 24.70
C PRO A 179 -1.81 8.86 24.34
N ASN A 180 -1.92 10.19 24.17
CA ASN A 180 -3.16 10.82 23.74
C ASN A 180 -3.29 10.78 22.21
N THR A 181 -3.36 9.57 21.65
CA THR A 181 -3.31 9.33 20.21
C THR A 181 -4.44 8.41 19.75
N VAL A 182 -4.75 8.49 18.45
CA VAL A 182 -5.51 7.46 17.72
C VAL A 182 -4.54 6.74 16.81
N LEU A 183 -4.73 5.43 16.65
CA LEU A 183 -3.89 4.55 15.87
C LEU A 183 -4.61 4.16 14.59
N GLY A 184 -3.91 4.25 13.45
CA GLY A 184 -4.29 3.58 12.20
C GLY A 184 -3.42 2.34 12.00
N ILE A 185 -4.01 1.15 12.11
CA ILE A 185 -3.27 -0.11 12.18
C ILE A 185 -3.55 -0.94 10.94
N CYS A 186 -2.49 -1.33 10.22
CA CYS A 186 -2.56 -2.30 9.14
C CYS A 186 -2.25 -3.69 9.68
N LEU A 187 -3.22 -4.61 9.65
CA LEU A 187 -3.06 -6.00 10.07
C LEU A 187 -2.92 -6.90 8.84
N PRO A 188 -1.71 -7.44 8.57
CA PRO A 188 -1.51 -8.30 7.41
C PRO A 188 -2.36 -9.56 7.50
N GLY A 189 -3.08 -9.88 6.42
CA GLY A 189 -3.82 -11.12 6.25
C GLY A 189 -3.17 -12.06 5.22
N GLU A 190 -3.95 -13.00 4.70
CA GLU A 190 -3.52 -13.97 3.68
C GLU A 190 -3.91 -13.52 2.27
N ASN A 191 -3.14 -13.95 1.26
CA ASN A 191 -3.43 -13.72 -0.17
C ASN A 191 -3.67 -12.24 -0.53
N GLY A 192 -2.84 -11.35 0.03
CA GLY A 192 -2.93 -9.90 -0.19
C GLY A 192 -4.09 -9.19 0.54
N ALA A 193 -5.00 -9.94 1.17
CA ALA A 193 -6.02 -9.37 2.04
C ALA A 193 -5.41 -8.86 3.35
N TYR A 194 -6.06 -7.87 3.95
CA TYR A 194 -5.62 -7.30 5.22
C TYR A 194 -6.78 -6.59 5.91
N ASP A 195 -6.68 -6.46 7.23
CA ASP A 195 -7.60 -5.63 8.00
C ASP A 195 -6.96 -4.27 8.30
N TYR A 196 -7.78 -3.23 8.36
CA TYR A 196 -7.38 -1.92 8.86
C TYR A 196 -8.22 -1.57 10.08
N LEU A 197 -7.56 -1.19 11.18
CA LEU A 197 -8.21 -0.83 12.43
C LEU A 197 -7.89 0.61 12.80
N ILE A 198 -8.93 1.40 13.10
CA ILE A 198 -8.80 2.73 13.70
C ILE A 198 -9.15 2.59 15.18
N GLY A 199 -8.20 2.83 16.07
CA GLY A 199 -8.36 2.51 17.49
C GLY A 199 -7.48 3.30 18.44
N VAL A 200 -7.57 2.97 19.72
CA VAL A 200 -6.79 3.58 20.81
C VAL A 200 -6.17 2.49 21.67
N ASN A 201 -5.05 2.80 22.32
CA ASN A 201 -4.51 1.95 23.38
C ASN A 201 -5.58 1.69 24.45
N ALA A 202 -5.75 0.43 24.82
CA ALA A 202 -6.71 0.00 25.83
C ALA A 202 -6.03 -0.79 26.95
N THR A 203 -6.66 -0.85 28.12
CA THR A 203 -6.18 -1.63 29.27
C THR A 203 -6.91 -2.96 29.42
N GLU A 204 -8.12 -3.09 28.87
CA GLU A 204 -8.96 -4.28 28.91
C GLU A 204 -9.70 -4.49 27.59
N VAL A 205 -10.29 -5.68 27.43
CA VAL A 205 -11.14 -6.00 26.27
C VAL A 205 -12.45 -5.22 26.37
N THR A 206 -12.85 -4.60 25.27
CA THR A 206 -14.06 -3.77 25.22
C THR A 206 -15.34 -4.57 25.48
N LYS A 207 -16.33 -3.90 26.06
CA LYS A 207 -17.69 -4.43 26.24
C LYS A 207 -18.66 -3.91 25.17
N GLN A 208 -18.22 -3.00 24.31
CA GLN A 208 -19.04 -2.45 23.23
C GLN A 208 -19.09 -3.44 22.06
N GLU A 209 -20.28 -3.92 21.70
CA GLU A 209 -20.45 -4.96 20.66
C GLU A 209 -19.98 -4.53 19.26
N ASN A 210 -19.93 -3.22 19.00
CA ASN A 210 -19.55 -2.66 17.71
C ASN A 210 -18.06 -2.31 17.61
N LEU A 211 -17.28 -2.56 18.66
CA LEU A 211 -15.83 -2.36 18.70
C LEU A 211 -15.12 -3.70 18.83
N GLU A 212 -13.87 -3.75 18.39
CA GLU A 212 -13.01 -4.93 18.49
C GLU A 212 -11.75 -4.57 19.26
N THR A 213 -11.31 -5.48 20.15
CA THR A 213 -10.02 -5.38 20.82
C THR A 213 -9.04 -6.38 20.21
N ILE A 214 -7.92 -5.88 19.71
CA ILE A 214 -6.79 -6.68 19.21
C ILE A 214 -5.61 -6.60 20.19
N THR A 215 -4.74 -7.60 20.13
CA THR A 215 -3.45 -7.58 20.83
C THR A 215 -2.34 -7.41 19.81
N LEU A 216 -1.58 -6.32 19.92
CA LEU A 216 -0.33 -6.19 19.19
C LEU A 216 0.76 -6.97 19.93
N PRO A 217 1.52 -7.86 19.26
CA PRO A 217 2.48 -8.73 19.92
C PRO A 217 3.73 -7.97 20.39
N GLU A 218 4.46 -8.56 21.33
CA GLU A 218 5.81 -8.10 21.68
C GLU A 218 6.73 -8.17 20.47
N THR A 219 7.40 -7.07 20.14
CA THR A 219 8.42 -7.03 19.09
C THR A 219 9.33 -5.81 19.25
N ASP A 220 10.43 -5.81 18.52
CA ASP A 220 11.20 -4.61 18.23
C ASP A 220 10.49 -3.78 17.16
N TRP A 221 10.45 -2.47 17.41
CA TRP A 221 9.85 -1.46 16.55
C TRP A 221 10.92 -0.47 16.13
N VAL A 222 10.88 -0.05 14.87
CA VAL A 222 11.47 1.22 14.45
C VAL A 222 10.37 2.28 14.39
N ILE A 223 10.67 3.47 14.89
CA ILE A 223 9.76 4.60 14.98
C ILE A 223 10.33 5.76 14.18
N PHE A 224 9.53 6.29 13.26
CA PHE A 224 9.84 7.51 12.50
C PHE A 224 8.83 8.59 12.82
N LYS A 225 9.24 9.85 12.68
CA LYS A 225 8.37 11.02 12.83
C LYS A 225 8.12 11.64 11.47
N ALA A 226 6.89 11.50 10.97
CA ALA A 226 6.41 12.23 9.81
C ALA A 226 5.96 13.62 10.27
N VAL A 227 6.72 14.65 9.88
CA VAL A 227 6.44 16.05 10.26
C VAL A 227 5.80 16.78 9.08
N GLY A 228 4.59 17.30 9.29
CA GLY A 228 3.86 18.08 8.30
C GLY A 228 2.43 17.58 8.10
N LYS A 229 1.81 18.07 7.03
CA LYS A 229 0.41 17.79 6.71
C LYS A 229 0.15 16.32 6.42
N VAL A 230 -0.93 15.79 6.99
CA VAL A 230 -1.45 14.46 6.67
C VAL A 230 -2.30 14.55 5.39
N PRO A 231 -2.18 13.62 4.42
CA PRO A 231 -1.34 12.41 4.43
C PRO A 231 0.04 12.56 3.79
N ASP A 232 0.40 13.73 3.26
CA ASP A 232 1.59 13.89 2.41
C ASP A 232 2.91 13.69 3.18
N ALA A 233 3.00 14.17 4.42
CA ALA A 233 4.16 13.96 5.27
C ALA A 233 4.40 12.46 5.55
N ILE A 234 3.32 11.71 5.80
CA ILE A 234 3.37 10.27 6.05
C ILE A 234 3.84 9.53 4.80
N ARG A 235 3.26 9.85 3.63
CA ARG A 235 3.65 9.25 2.34
C ARG A 235 5.12 9.48 2.03
N THR A 236 5.58 10.72 2.20
CA THR A 236 7.00 11.09 1.98
C THR A 236 7.91 10.32 2.93
N THR A 237 7.53 10.21 4.21
CA THR A 237 8.31 9.50 5.21
C THR A 237 8.39 8.00 4.90
N TYR A 238 7.29 7.35 4.51
CA TYR A 238 7.32 5.94 4.06
C TYR A 238 8.22 5.74 2.83
N GLN A 239 8.20 6.67 1.87
CA GLN A 239 9.11 6.61 0.72
C GLN A 239 10.56 6.64 1.18
N GLU A 240 10.95 7.57 2.06
CA GLU A 240 12.31 7.63 2.59
C GLU A 240 12.70 6.37 3.38
N ILE A 241 11.77 5.81 4.15
CA ILE A 241 11.98 4.56 4.91
C ILE A 241 12.33 3.41 3.96
N TYR A 242 11.54 3.18 2.91
CA TYR A 242 11.74 2.04 2.00
C TYR A 242 12.79 2.29 0.91
N GLU A 243 13.03 3.54 0.51
CA GLU A 243 14.07 3.90 -0.47
C GLU A 243 15.47 4.00 0.14
N SER A 244 15.57 4.47 1.39
CA SER A 244 16.86 4.83 2.00
C SER A 244 17.14 4.08 3.29
N PHE A 245 16.22 4.08 4.27
CA PHE A 245 16.50 3.50 5.59
C PHE A 245 16.70 1.98 5.54
N PHE A 246 15.71 1.21 5.10
CA PHE A 246 15.83 -0.25 5.07
C PHE A 246 16.97 -0.74 4.15
N PRO A 247 17.18 -0.15 2.95
CA PRO A 247 18.31 -0.54 2.10
C PRO A 247 19.71 -0.21 2.66
N SER A 248 19.82 0.72 3.62
CA SER A 248 21.11 1.18 4.18
C SER A 248 21.38 0.69 5.60
N THR A 249 20.49 -0.12 6.17
CA THR A 249 20.58 -0.62 7.56
C THR A 249 20.43 -2.14 7.59
N PRO A 250 20.85 -2.82 8.67
CA PRO A 250 20.63 -4.26 8.84
C PRO A 250 19.20 -4.61 9.29
N TYR A 251 18.26 -3.66 9.21
CA TYR A 251 16.89 -3.88 9.65
C TYR A 251 16.01 -4.23 8.45
N SER A 252 15.04 -5.11 8.66
CA SER A 252 14.03 -5.44 7.67
C SER A 252 12.63 -5.50 8.30
N PRO A 253 11.57 -5.11 7.57
CA PRO A 253 10.22 -5.14 8.11
C PRO A 253 9.76 -6.57 8.39
N LYS A 254 9.11 -6.78 9.54
CA LYS A 254 8.43 -8.03 9.90
C LYS A 254 7.03 -8.09 9.30
N ASN A 255 6.54 -9.29 9.00
CA ASN A 255 5.14 -9.51 8.64
C ASN A 255 4.25 -9.54 9.91
N LEU A 256 4.20 -8.41 10.62
CA LEU A 256 3.37 -8.16 11.79
C LEU A 256 2.59 -6.85 11.57
N PRO A 257 1.55 -6.57 12.37
CA PRO A 257 0.83 -5.31 12.23
C PRO A 257 1.75 -4.11 12.43
N GLU A 258 1.64 -3.13 11.54
CA GLU A 258 2.28 -1.83 11.66
C GLU A 258 1.22 -0.76 11.90
N PHE A 259 1.62 0.38 12.46
CA PHE A 259 0.64 1.43 12.73
C PHE A 259 1.19 2.84 12.64
N GLU A 260 0.28 3.76 12.37
CA GLU A 260 0.47 5.21 12.45
C GLU A 260 -0.18 5.70 13.75
N SER A 261 0.53 6.51 14.52
CA SER A 261 0.04 7.11 15.76
C SER A 261 -0.19 8.60 15.56
N TYR A 262 -1.46 9.00 15.61
CA TYR A 262 -1.94 10.35 15.36
C TYR A 262 -2.25 11.06 16.68
N PRO A 263 -1.53 12.13 17.04
CA PRO A 263 -1.86 12.92 18.23
C PRO A 263 -3.23 13.59 18.11
N LEU A 264 -4.06 13.45 19.14
CA LEU A 264 -5.41 14.02 19.21
C LEU A 264 -5.41 15.53 19.50
N ASP A 265 -4.31 16.06 20.01
CA ASP A 265 -4.11 17.45 20.41
C ASP A 265 -3.44 18.31 19.33
N MET A 266 -3.27 17.78 18.12
CA MET A 266 -2.65 18.49 16.99
C MET A 266 -3.53 18.45 15.74
N ASP A 267 -3.68 19.59 15.08
CA ASP A 267 -4.37 19.69 13.79
C ASP A 267 -3.61 18.90 12.70
N PRO A 268 -4.23 17.90 12.02
CA PRO A 268 -3.60 17.12 10.95
C PRO A 268 -3.22 17.95 9.72
N MET A 269 -3.79 19.15 9.56
CA MET A 269 -3.48 20.08 8.46
C MET A 269 -2.34 21.06 8.80
N SER A 270 -1.75 20.95 9.98
CA SER A 270 -0.62 21.77 10.41
C SER A 270 0.71 21.30 9.83
N GLU A 271 1.56 22.23 9.39
CA GLU A 271 2.96 21.95 9.01
C GLU A 271 3.82 21.47 10.20
N LYS A 272 3.30 21.63 11.43
CA LYS A 272 3.95 21.15 12.65
C LYS A 272 3.33 19.85 13.18
N HIS A 273 2.32 19.30 12.51
CA HIS A 273 1.75 18.01 12.91
C HIS A 273 2.83 16.93 12.87
N ILE A 274 2.84 16.04 13.86
CA ILE A 274 3.80 14.94 13.94
C ILE A 274 3.02 13.65 14.07
N THR A 275 3.04 12.84 13.02
CA THR A 275 2.55 11.46 13.07
C THR A 275 3.73 10.53 13.30
N GLU A 276 3.61 9.59 14.24
CA GLU A 276 4.63 8.56 14.40
C GLU A 276 4.28 7.35 13.54
N ILE A 277 5.27 6.83 12.81
CA ILE A 277 5.15 5.62 12.01
C ILE A 277 5.91 4.51 12.74
N TRP A 278 5.19 3.45 13.09
CA TRP A 278 5.69 2.33 13.87
C TRP A 278 5.72 1.06 13.01
N ILE A 279 6.93 0.60 12.67
CA ILE A 279 7.12 -0.58 11.83
C ILE A 279 7.81 -1.67 12.66
N PRO A 280 7.26 -2.89 12.72
CA PRO A 280 7.91 -4.00 13.40
C PRO A 280 9.11 -4.47 12.58
N ILE A 281 10.25 -4.73 13.22
CA ILE A 281 11.52 -5.02 12.52
C ILE A 281 12.19 -6.30 12.98
N ASN A 282 12.84 -6.98 12.04
CA ASN A 282 13.92 -7.92 12.28
C ASN A 282 15.25 -7.17 12.28
N LYS A 283 16.25 -7.71 12.97
CA LYS A 283 17.64 -7.33 12.80
C LYS A 283 18.36 -8.50 12.16
N GLU A 284 18.89 -8.30 10.97
CA GLU A 284 19.75 -9.27 10.30
C GLU A 284 21.11 -9.29 11.01
N GLU A 285 21.61 -10.50 11.28
CA GLU A 285 22.93 -10.72 11.92
C GLU A 285 24.09 -10.50 10.95
#